data_AF-A0A3N4I916-F1
#
_entry.id   AF-A0A3N4I916-F1
#
_cell.length_a   1.000
_cell.length_b   1.000
_cell.length_c   1.000
_cell.angle_alpha   90.00
_cell.angle_beta   90.00
_cell.angle_gamma   90.00
#
_symmetry.space_group_name_H-M   'P 1'
#
loop_
_entity.id
_entity.type
_entity.pdbx_description
1 polymer ?
#
loop_
_entity_poly.entity_id
_entity_poly.type
_entity_poly.pdbx_seq_one_letter_code
_entity_poly.pdbx_strand_id
1 'polypeptide(L)'
;MSSNCTGVFVGDGDLYGLGVRIGLYAQILAFRISSVLFRGRPHGSQMRTTSLWFQYPLMFTLTVKSTSSTSIHPVEAYIVLLLVLAFPLWAGGLPGFSWLDFRAEVFQEGLASSPLTLRDMAAQHALGAWMLTFNLWFWWLGMDIMFTTLEGGVVNAGNLAACPQKSKLAFFFVAVEIDGWFQTLNRVHSTFILIVISWTVTPLLAMTGIFALKEAGRLLAGTIKSPRHLGRGLGAYTVKALDLLLAEPSKPAASQTRRTVGLYDDFFRRKVSPTFDKAFKLRTTGSGRVSRAFTFPFFQLLWLVWIAVSVESMIVWNSIKGVSDLTGSGQVIAMIIGLGNLGQTLIAMYNKVREIIKNPGTYVFLLSN
;
A
#
# COMPACT_ATOMS: atom_id res chain seq x y z
N MET A 1 35.39 -7.04 -35.91
CA MET A 1 35.91 -6.20 -34.82
C MET A 1 34.79 -5.27 -34.38
N SER A 2 34.05 -5.69 -33.36
CA SER A 2 32.97 -4.90 -32.76
C SER A 2 33.60 -3.80 -31.90
N SER A 3 33.39 -2.54 -32.28
CA SER A 3 33.68 -1.40 -31.42
C SER A 3 33.02 -1.62 -30.06
N ASN A 4 33.82 -1.72 -29.01
CA ASN A 4 33.38 -1.86 -27.62
C ASN A 4 32.69 -0.56 -27.19
N CYS A 5 31.41 -0.41 -27.52
CA CYS A 5 30.56 0.50 -26.80
C CYS A 5 30.31 -0.08 -25.41
N THR A 6 31.12 0.37 -24.47
CA THR A 6 30.78 0.27 -23.05
C THR A 6 29.57 1.18 -22.85
N GLY A 7 28.37 0.62 -23.01
CA GLY A 7 27.06 1.30 -22.89
C GLY A 7 26.77 1.76 -21.46
N VAL A 8 27.67 2.57 -20.92
CA VAL A 8 27.62 3.15 -19.59
C VAL A 8 26.81 4.42 -19.70
N PHE A 9 25.73 4.52 -18.93
CA PHE A 9 24.99 5.77 -18.77
C PHE A 9 24.97 6.18 -17.30
N VAL A 10 24.80 7.49 -17.09
CA VAL A 10 24.73 8.09 -15.76
C VAL A 10 23.27 8.04 -15.32
N GLY A 11 23.02 7.32 -14.24
CA GLY A 11 21.69 7.19 -13.66
C GLY A 11 21.35 8.34 -12.73
N ASP A 12 20.06 8.53 -12.48
CA ASP A 12 19.59 9.53 -11.51
C ASP A 12 19.72 9.02 -10.07
N GLY A 13 20.76 9.48 -9.39
CA GLY A 13 20.99 9.19 -7.99
C GLY A 13 19.85 9.63 -7.06
N ASP A 14 19.11 10.70 -7.35
CA ASP A 14 18.05 11.16 -6.45
C ASP A 14 16.77 10.29 -6.54
N LEU A 15 16.62 9.53 -7.61
CA LEU A 15 15.49 8.61 -7.80
C LEU A 15 15.71 7.23 -7.18
N TYR A 16 16.90 6.67 -7.34
CA TYR A 16 17.21 5.30 -6.90
C TYR A 16 18.69 5.10 -6.51
N GLY A 17 19.38 6.18 -6.16
CA GLY A 17 20.75 6.11 -5.67
C GLY A 17 20.88 5.35 -4.35
N LEU A 18 22.13 5.16 -3.91
CA LEU A 18 22.46 4.30 -2.77
C LEU A 18 21.68 4.69 -1.51
N GLY A 19 21.56 5.98 -1.22
CA GLY A 19 20.84 6.46 -0.03
C GLY A 19 19.33 6.22 -0.09
N VAL A 20 18.72 6.36 -1.28
CA VAL A 20 17.30 6.04 -1.50
C VAL A 20 17.03 4.56 -1.29
N ARG A 21 17.86 3.70 -1.87
CA ARG A 21 17.74 2.23 -1.76
C ARG A 21 17.88 1.77 -0.31
N ILE A 22 18.97 2.14 0.37
CA ILE A 22 19.19 1.80 1.78
C ILE A 22 18.05 2.34 2.65
N GLY A 23 17.63 3.59 2.42
CA GLY A 23 16.53 4.22 3.15
C GLY A 23 15.22 3.45 3.05
N LEU A 24 14.86 3.04 1.84
CA LEU A 24 13.65 2.23 1.57
C LEU A 24 13.75 0.84 2.19
N TYR A 25 14.87 0.13 2.03
CA TYR A 25 15.04 -1.20 2.62
C TYR A 25 14.92 -1.15 4.14
N ALA A 26 15.54 -0.15 4.78
CA ALA A 26 15.45 0.09 6.20
C ALA A 26 14.00 0.42 6.63
N GLN A 27 13.28 1.27 5.89
CA GLN A 27 11.87 1.58 6.14
C GLN A 27 10.98 0.34 6.08
N ILE A 28 11.14 -0.49 5.04
CA ILE A 28 10.35 -1.71 4.85
C ILE A 28 10.61 -2.69 6.00
N LEU A 29 11.88 -2.89 6.36
CA LEU A 29 12.27 -3.75 7.48
C LEU A 29 11.71 -3.25 8.81
N ALA A 30 11.86 -1.95 9.08
CA ALA A 30 11.34 -1.30 10.27
C ALA A 30 9.82 -1.50 10.38
N PHE A 31 9.11 -1.22 9.29
CA PHE A 31 7.66 -1.42 9.25
C PHE A 31 7.28 -2.87 9.57
N ARG A 32 8.03 -3.87 9.08
CA ARG A 32 7.72 -5.27 9.42
C ARG A 32 7.96 -5.61 10.87
N ILE A 33 9.11 -5.24 11.42
CA ILE A 33 9.41 -5.46 12.84
C ILE A 33 8.29 -4.84 13.67
N SER A 34 7.89 -3.62 13.33
CA SER A 34 6.79 -2.92 14.01
C SER A 34 5.45 -3.63 13.86
N SER A 35 5.10 -4.08 12.66
CA SER A 35 3.83 -4.79 12.39
C SER A 35 3.71 -6.15 13.08
N VAL A 36 4.84 -6.82 13.31
CA VAL A 36 4.89 -8.12 14.00
C VAL A 36 4.85 -7.93 15.51
N LEU A 37 5.62 -6.98 16.05
CA LEU A 37 5.80 -6.81 17.50
C LEU A 37 4.78 -5.87 18.16
N PHE A 38 4.25 -4.88 17.44
CA PHE A 38 3.41 -3.81 17.99
C PHE A 38 2.00 -3.80 17.39
N ARG A 39 1.41 -4.99 17.17
CA ARG A 39 0.02 -5.10 16.72
C ARG A 39 -0.91 -4.29 17.63
N GLY A 40 -1.75 -3.46 17.02
CA GLY A 40 -2.74 -2.63 17.74
C GLY A 40 -2.21 -1.37 18.42
N ARG A 41 -0.93 -0.99 18.22
CA ARG A 41 -0.36 0.23 18.82
C ARG A 41 -0.23 1.39 17.82
N PRO A 42 -0.34 2.65 18.29
CA PRO A 42 -0.22 3.85 17.45
C PRO A 42 1.16 4.02 16.80
N HIS A 43 2.19 3.30 17.27
CA HIS A 43 3.53 3.37 16.65
C HIS A 43 3.52 2.94 15.17
N GLY A 44 2.61 2.04 14.78
CA GLY A 44 2.46 1.60 13.40
C GLY A 44 1.87 2.68 12.47
N SER A 45 1.06 3.63 12.96
CA SER A 45 0.50 4.68 12.11
C SER A 45 1.57 5.69 11.70
N GLN A 46 2.41 6.13 12.64
CA GLN A 46 3.50 7.09 12.36
C GLN A 46 4.44 6.60 11.25
N MET A 47 4.81 5.31 11.27
CA MET A 47 5.69 4.74 10.24
C MET A 47 5.05 4.72 8.85
N ARG A 48 3.73 4.49 8.78
CA ARG A 48 2.99 4.58 7.51
C ARG A 48 2.99 6.00 6.99
N THR A 49 2.70 6.98 7.84
CA THR A 49 2.70 8.40 7.46
C THR A 49 4.07 8.80 6.91
N THR A 50 5.17 8.47 7.60
CA THR A 50 6.53 8.78 7.13
C THR A 50 6.85 8.12 5.79
N SER A 51 6.38 6.88 5.59
CA SER A 51 6.58 6.18 4.32
C SER A 51 5.79 6.81 3.16
N LEU A 52 4.59 7.33 3.42
CA LEU A 52 3.79 8.05 2.42
C LEU A 52 4.54 9.31 1.95
N TRP A 53 5.03 10.10 2.89
CA TRP A 53 5.81 11.31 2.59
C TRP A 53 7.04 11.04 1.73
N PHE A 54 7.59 9.83 1.81
CA PHE A 54 8.72 9.43 1.00
C PHE A 54 8.29 8.93 -0.41
N GLN A 55 7.22 8.14 -0.49
CA GLN A 55 6.78 7.54 -1.75
C GLN A 55 6.07 8.53 -2.68
N TYR A 56 5.33 9.49 -2.14
CA TYR A 56 4.63 10.49 -2.96
C TYR A 56 5.58 11.30 -3.85
N PRO A 57 6.66 11.90 -3.33
CA PRO A 57 7.65 12.59 -4.16
C PRO A 57 8.32 11.68 -5.18
N LEU A 58 8.67 10.43 -4.81
CA LEU A 58 9.26 9.49 -5.76
C LEU A 58 8.30 9.15 -6.90
N MET A 59 7.04 8.87 -6.60
CA MET A 59 6.02 8.62 -7.63
C MET A 59 5.76 9.84 -8.51
N PHE A 60 5.73 11.03 -7.91
CA PHE A 60 5.57 12.27 -8.65
C PHE A 60 6.73 12.47 -9.63
N THR A 61 7.98 12.41 -9.16
CA THR A 61 9.17 12.59 -9.99
C THR A 61 9.27 11.51 -11.06
N LEU A 62 8.99 10.24 -10.73
CA LEU A 62 8.95 9.14 -11.68
C LEU A 62 7.92 9.41 -12.79
N THR A 63 6.70 9.82 -12.42
CA THR A 63 5.63 10.11 -13.38
C THR A 63 6.05 11.24 -14.31
N VAL A 64 6.46 12.38 -13.74
CA VAL A 64 6.87 13.55 -14.54
C VAL A 64 8.02 13.20 -15.47
N LYS A 65 9.08 12.56 -14.98
CA LYS A 65 10.25 12.24 -15.81
C LYS A 65 9.91 11.24 -16.93
N SER A 66 9.10 10.23 -16.63
CA SER A 66 8.71 9.22 -17.61
C SER A 66 7.76 9.77 -18.68
N THR A 67 6.88 10.72 -18.34
CA THR A 67 5.89 11.26 -19.29
C THR A 67 6.38 12.48 -20.07
N SER A 68 7.35 13.23 -19.55
CA SER A 68 7.86 14.45 -20.20
C SER A 68 8.95 14.18 -21.24
N SER A 69 9.18 12.92 -21.63
CA SER A 69 10.25 12.53 -22.55
C SER A 69 11.65 13.00 -22.09
N THR A 70 11.82 13.20 -20.78
CA THR A 70 13.15 13.45 -20.22
C THR A 70 13.99 12.18 -20.30
N SER A 71 15.31 12.31 -20.19
CA SER A 71 16.34 11.29 -20.43
C SER A 71 16.32 10.07 -19.48
N ILE A 72 15.17 9.70 -18.91
CA ILE A 72 15.03 8.52 -18.07
C ILE A 72 14.97 7.26 -18.93
N HIS A 73 15.83 6.29 -18.63
CA HIS A 73 15.81 5.02 -19.34
C HIS A 73 14.67 4.14 -18.78
N PRO A 74 14.05 3.28 -19.60
CA PRO A 74 12.99 2.35 -19.14
C PRO A 74 13.41 1.51 -17.94
N VAL A 75 14.68 1.07 -17.89
CA VAL A 75 15.22 0.30 -16.76
C VAL A 75 15.29 1.11 -15.47
N GLU A 76 15.59 2.41 -15.54
CA GLU A 76 15.60 3.30 -14.36
C GLU A 76 14.19 3.46 -13.82
N ALA A 77 13.23 3.73 -14.71
CA ALA A 77 11.82 3.83 -14.35
C ALA A 77 11.32 2.52 -13.72
N TYR A 78 11.75 1.37 -14.23
CA TYR A 78 11.41 0.07 -13.65
C TYR A 78 12.03 -0.16 -12.26
N ILE A 79 13.29 0.24 -12.05
CA ILE A 79 13.94 0.19 -10.73
C ILE A 79 13.14 1.00 -9.70
N VAL A 80 12.80 2.26 -10.03
CA VAL A 80 12.01 3.12 -9.13
C VAL A 80 10.63 2.52 -8.89
N LEU A 81 9.99 1.97 -9.92
CA LEU A 81 8.69 1.32 -9.81
C LEU A 81 8.74 0.11 -8.86
N LEU A 82 9.77 -0.73 -8.92
CA LEU A 82 9.96 -1.85 -7.97
C LEU A 82 10.15 -1.36 -6.53
N LEU A 83 11.00 -0.35 -6.35
CA LEU A 83 11.29 0.25 -5.04
C LEU A 83 10.03 0.83 -4.39
N VAL A 84 9.19 1.49 -5.18
CA VAL A 84 8.00 2.16 -4.67
C VAL A 84 6.83 1.18 -4.49
N LEU A 85 6.69 0.17 -5.37
CA LEU A 85 5.68 -0.91 -5.21
C LEU A 85 5.99 -1.85 -4.05
N ALA A 86 7.24 -1.93 -3.60
CA ALA A 86 7.66 -2.77 -2.48
C ALA A 86 6.80 -2.55 -1.23
N PHE A 87 6.52 -1.29 -0.90
CA PHE A 87 5.89 -0.96 0.38
C PHE A 87 4.38 -1.22 0.44
N PRO A 88 3.54 -0.85 -0.54
CA PRO A 88 2.11 -1.20 -0.50
C PRO A 88 1.87 -2.72 -0.47
N LEU A 89 2.69 -3.50 -1.18
CA LEU A 89 2.65 -4.97 -1.13
C LEU A 89 2.94 -5.50 0.29
N TRP A 90 3.72 -4.75 1.08
CA TRP A 90 4.19 -5.14 2.42
C TRP A 90 3.38 -4.60 3.58
N ALA A 91 2.84 -3.40 3.41
CA ALA A 91 2.05 -2.71 4.42
C ALA A 91 0.66 -3.32 4.61
N GLY A 92 0.36 -4.43 3.94
CA GLY A 92 -1.01 -4.93 3.77
C GLY A 92 -1.85 -3.98 2.92
N GLY A 93 -1.20 -3.14 2.09
CA GLY A 93 -1.81 -2.06 1.35
C GLY A 93 -2.41 -2.47 0.00
N LEU A 94 -2.21 -3.71 -0.46
CA LEU A 94 -3.12 -4.25 -1.47
C LEU A 94 -4.44 -4.59 -0.78
N PRO A 95 -5.53 -3.86 -1.11
CA PRO A 95 -6.83 -4.06 -0.46
C PRO A 95 -7.23 -5.53 -0.48
N GLY A 96 -6.94 -6.27 -1.55
CA GLY A 96 -7.35 -7.67 -1.69
C GLY A 96 -6.82 -8.64 -0.62
N PHE A 97 -5.60 -8.47 -0.10
CA PHE A 97 -5.03 -9.41 0.88
C PHE A 97 -5.31 -9.01 2.33
N SER A 98 -5.32 -7.72 2.64
CA SER A 98 -5.80 -7.24 3.93
C SER A 98 -7.32 -7.32 4.05
N TRP A 99 -8.08 -7.47 2.96
CA TRP A 99 -9.54 -7.69 2.97
C TRP A 99 -9.97 -9.05 3.50
N LEU A 100 -9.18 -10.11 3.33
CA LEU A 100 -9.44 -11.37 4.03
C LEU A 100 -9.32 -11.21 5.56
N ASP A 101 -8.54 -10.22 6.01
CA ASP A 101 -8.39 -9.82 7.41
C ASP A 101 -9.12 -8.50 7.76
N PHE A 102 -9.87 -7.90 6.82
CA PHE A 102 -10.68 -6.69 7.04
C PHE A 102 -11.95 -7.11 7.75
N ARG A 103 -11.75 -7.62 8.95
CA ARG A 103 -12.79 -7.76 9.94
C ARG A 103 -13.39 -6.37 10.13
N ALA A 104 -14.72 -6.33 10.20
CA ALA A 104 -15.47 -5.13 10.58
C ALA A 104 -14.91 -4.46 11.86
N GLU A 105 -14.23 -5.22 12.72
CA GLU A 105 -13.50 -4.77 13.92
C GLU A 105 -12.45 -3.69 13.62
N VAL A 106 -11.57 -3.87 12.63
CA VAL A 106 -10.51 -2.88 12.33
C VAL A 106 -11.08 -1.58 11.74
N PHE A 107 -12.13 -1.69 10.93
CA PHE A 107 -12.83 -0.52 10.39
C PHE A 107 -13.59 0.24 11.48
N GLN A 108 -14.26 -0.49 12.39
CA GLN A 108 -14.95 0.11 13.53
C GLN A 108 -13.98 0.76 14.52
N GLU A 109 -12.87 0.09 14.84
CA GLU A 109 -11.81 0.67 15.68
C GLU A 109 -11.15 1.86 14.99
N GLY A 110 -10.91 1.80 13.68
CA GLY A 110 -10.34 2.92 12.90
C GLY A 110 -11.23 4.16 12.91
N LEU A 111 -12.54 3.98 12.73
CA LEU A 111 -13.52 5.07 12.83
C LEU A 111 -13.64 5.61 14.27
N ALA A 112 -13.51 4.75 15.28
CA ALA A 112 -13.62 5.14 16.68
C ALA A 112 -12.34 5.77 17.26
N SER A 113 -11.16 5.45 16.74
CA SER A 113 -9.88 5.73 17.41
C SER A 113 -9.21 7.05 17.02
N SER A 114 -9.38 7.58 15.79
CA SER A 114 -9.04 8.97 15.45
C SER A 114 -9.27 9.31 13.96
N PRO A 115 -9.66 10.56 13.62
CA PRO A 115 -9.76 11.04 12.23
C PRO A 115 -8.45 11.00 11.45
N LEU A 116 -7.29 11.02 12.14
CA LEU A 116 -5.96 10.91 11.52
C LEU A 116 -5.77 9.56 10.80
N THR A 117 -6.35 8.48 11.34
CA THR A 117 -6.20 7.13 10.77
C THR A 117 -6.92 6.98 9.43
N LEU A 118 -8.10 7.59 9.29
CA LEU A 118 -8.86 7.55 8.04
C LEU A 118 -8.16 8.32 6.92
N ARG A 119 -7.57 9.49 7.24
CA ARG A 119 -6.80 10.30 6.28
C ARG A 119 -5.59 9.53 5.76
N ASP A 120 -4.81 8.91 6.65
CA ASP A 120 -3.63 8.13 6.26
C ASP A 120 -4.01 6.92 5.42
N MET A 121 -5.11 6.25 5.75
CA MET A 121 -5.65 5.17 4.93
C MET A 121 -6.05 5.68 3.54
N ALA A 122 -6.81 6.77 3.43
CA ALA A 122 -7.22 7.33 2.15
C ALA A 122 -6.01 7.74 1.30
N ALA A 123 -5.01 8.40 1.88
CA ALA A 123 -3.77 8.75 1.21
C ALA A 123 -3.02 7.49 0.72
N GLN A 124 -2.90 6.45 1.53
CA GLN A 124 -2.30 5.18 1.11
C GLN A 124 -3.02 4.53 -0.06
N HIS A 125 -4.36 4.56 -0.07
CA HIS A 125 -5.14 4.02 -1.18
C HIS A 125 -4.99 4.85 -2.46
N ALA A 126 -5.01 6.18 -2.34
CA ALA A 126 -4.79 7.08 -3.48
C ALA A 126 -3.41 6.88 -4.10
N LEU A 127 -2.36 6.78 -3.27
CA LEU A 127 -1.01 6.47 -3.72
C LEU A 127 -0.93 5.09 -4.38
N GLY A 128 -1.54 4.06 -3.78
CA GLY A 128 -1.61 2.74 -4.37
C GLY A 128 -2.28 2.74 -5.74
N ALA A 129 -3.42 3.41 -5.88
CA ALA A 129 -4.13 3.57 -7.16
C ALA A 129 -3.25 4.27 -8.21
N TRP A 130 -2.53 5.32 -7.82
CA TRP A 130 -1.57 5.99 -8.71
C TRP A 130 -0.46 5.04 -9.16
N MET A 131 0.21 4.34 -8.23
CA MET A 131 1.27 3.38 -8.58
C MET A 131 0.80 2.30 -9.56
N LEU A 132 -0.42 1.80 -9.39
CA LEU A 132 -1.01 0.78 -10.26
C LEU A 132 -1.34 1.33 -11.64
N THR A 133 -1.88 2.54 -11.69
CA THR A 133 -2.16 3.25 -12.95
C THR A 133 -0.87 3.50 -13.70
N PHE A 134 0.17 3.95 -13.00
CA PHE A 134 1.50 4.14 -13.58
C PHE A 134 2.11 2.81 -14.03
N ASN A 135 1.98 1.72 -13.26
CA ASN A 135 2.48 0.40 -13.61
C ASN A 135 1.81 -0.12 -14.90
N LEU A 136 0.49 0.02 -15.02
CA LEU A 136 -0.24 -0.32 -16.24
C LEU A 136 0.25 0.51 -17.43
N TRP A 137 0.30 1.84 -17.27
CA TRP A 137 0.77 2.74 -18.31
C TRP A 137 2.20 2.39 -18.76
N PHE A 138 3.12 2.17 -17.80
CA PHE A 138 4.52 1.87 -18.04
C PHE A 138 4.68 0.64 -18.94
N TRP A 139 4.02 -0.47 -18.60
CA TRP A 139 4.15 -1.72 -19.36
C TRP A 139 3.44 -1.72 -20.71
N TRP A 140 2.30 -1.02 -20.82
CA TRP A 140 1.49 -1.00 -22.03
C TRP A 140 1.91 0.05 -23.05
N LEU A 141 2.43 1.20 -22.61
CA LEU A 141 2.70 2.34 -23.47
C LEU A 141 4.01 3.06 -23.12
N GLY A 142 4.28 3.25 -21.82
CA GLY A 142 5.38 4.09 -21.35
C GLY A 142 6.76 3.62 -21.81
N MET A 143 7.03 2.31 -21.77
CA MET A 143 8.32 1.78 -22.26
C MET A 143 8.54 2.05 -23.75
N ASP A 144 7.50 1.87 -24.58
CA ASP A 144 7.59 2.07 -26.03
C ASP A 144 7.84 3.55 -26.35
N ILE A 145 7.21 4.47 -25.60
CA ILE A 145 7.48 5.91 -25.69
C ILE A 145 8.92 6.25 -25.28
N MET A 146 9.41 5.67 -24.19
CA MET A 146 10.76 5.93 -23.71
C MET A 146 11.82 5.42 -24.69
N PHE A 147 11.65 4.23 -25.27
CA PHE A 147 12.55 3.72 -26.31
C PHE A 147 12.55 4.62 -27.56
N THR A 148 11.39 5.00 -28.07
CA THR A 148 11.30 5.85 -29.27
C THR A 148 11.86 7.25 -29.05
N THR A 149 11.66 7.83 -27.86
CA THR A 149 12.24 9.13 -27.48
C THR A 149 13.77 9.07 -27.46
N LEU A 150 14.33 8.00 -26.88
CA LEU A 150 15.77 7.80 -26.80
C LEU A 150 16.41 7.56 -28.17
N GLU A 151 15.68 6.96 -29.11
CA GLU A 151 16.13 6.76 -30.50
C GLU A 151 16.02 8.06 -31.33
N GLY A 152 14.92 8.80 -31.18
CA GLY A 152 14.66 10.04 -31.94
C GLY A 152 15.53 11.23 -31.54
N GLY A 153 16.06 11.25 -30.32
CA GLY A 153 16.95 12.33 -29.84
C GLY A 153 18.36 12.33 -30.45
N VAL A 154 18.76 11.27 -31.16
CA VAL A 154 20.15 11.08 -31.67
C VAL A 154 20.31 11.52 -33.14
N VAL A 155 19.25 11.97 -33.80
CA VAL A 155 19.25 12.21 -35.26
C VAL A 155 20.06 13.44 -35.71
N ASN A 156 20.64 14.23 -34.79
CA ASN A 156 21.49 15.38 -35.15
C ASN A 156 22.99 15.23 -34.83
N ALA A 157 23.47 14.07 -34.37
CA ALA A 157 24.90 13.83 -34.14
C ALA A 157 25.47 12.91 -35.22
N GLY A 158 25.78 13.49 -36.39
CA GLY A 158 26.14 12.80 -37.64
C GLY A 158 27.44 11.98 -37.66
N ASN A 159 27.81 11.27 -36.59
CA ASN A 159 28.90 10.26 -36.60
C ASN A 159 28.84 9.20 -35.49
N LEU A 160 27.79 9.13 -34.63
CA LEU A 160 27.61 8.02 -33.68
C LEU A 160 26.59 7.01 -34.21
N ALA A 161 26.89 6.42 -35.38
CA ALA A 161 26.26 5.18 -35.77
C ALA A 161 26.70 4.04 -34.83
N ALA A 162 25.75 3.21 -34.44
CA ALA A 162 25.93 1.81 -34.10
C ALA A 162 26.31 1.42 -32.66
N CYS A 163 25.66 1.99 -31.65
CA CYS A 163 25.53 1.28 -30.37
C CYS A 163 24.05 1.00 -30.09
N PRO A 164 23.54 -0.18 -30.48
CA PRO A 164 22.20 -0.60 -30.13
C PRO A 164 22.10 -0.53 -28.60
N GLN A 165 21.23 0.35 -28.11
CA GLN A 165 21.06 0.68 -26.71
C GLN A 165 20.88 -0.59 -25.88
N LYS A 166 21.96 -0.98 -25.18
CA LYS A 166 22.08 -2.25 -24.46
C LYS A 166 21.51 -2.18 -23.04
N SER A 167 21.01 -1.02 -22.61
CA SER A 167 20.43 -0.81 -21.27
C SER A 167 19.01 -1.36 -21.16
N LYS A 168 18.86 -2.65 -21.45
CA LYS A 168 17.59 -3.37 -21.51
C LYS A 168 17.54 -4.52 -20.51
N LEU A 169 18.56 -4.73 -19.67
CA LEU A 169 18.57 -5.94 -18.84
C LEU A 169 17.72 -5.75 -17.59
N ALA A 170 16.55 -6.38 -17.54
CA ALA A 170 15.74 -6.52 -16.36
C ALA A 170 16.10 -7.81 -15.60
N PHE A 171 15.62 -7.90 -14.36
CA PHE A 171 15.80 -9.07 -13.52
C PHE A 171 14.59 -10.00 -13.56
N PHE A 172 14.83 -11.26 -13.94
CA PHE A 172 13.88 -12.36 -13.80
C PHE A 172 14.65 -13.62 -13.38
N PHE A 173 15.29 -13.58 -12.20
CA PHE A 173 16.28 -14.59 -11.73
C PHE A 173 17.57 -14.66 -12.54
N VAL A 174 17.54 -14.23 -13.80
CA VAL A 174 18.66 -14.05 -14.72
C VAL A 174 18.51 -12.70 -15.42
N ALA A 175 19.58 -12.25 -16.07
CA ALA A 175 19.55 -11.08 -16.92
C ALA A 175 18.69 -11.37 -18.15
N VAL A 176 17.60 -10.62 -18.31
CA VAL A 176 16.66 -10.76 -19.42
C VAL A 176 16.45 -9.41 -20.07
N GLU A 177 16.24 -9.40 -21.37
CA GLU A 177 15.83 -8.19 -22.07
C GLU A 177 14.45 -7.73 -21.55
N ILE A 178 14.33 -6.43 -21.25
CA ILE A 178 13.14 -5.81 -20.66
C ILE A 178 12.03 -5.69 -21.71
N ASP A 179 12.41 -5.60 -22.99
CA ASP A 179 11.56 -5.74 -24.16
C ASP A 179 11.25 -7.22 -24.48
N GLY A 180 10.28 -7.44 -25.37
CA GLY A 180 9.90 -8.77 -25.82
C GLY A 180 9.06 -9.54 -24.80
N TRP A 181 9.50 -10.76 -24.44
CA TRP A 181 8.68 -11.67 -23.63
C TRP A 181 8.51 -11.17 -22.19
N PHE A 182 9.52 -10.50 -21.62
CA PHE A 182 9.45 -9.98 -20.27
C PHE A 182 8.44 -8.83 -20.16
N GLN A 183 8.44 -7.91 -21.13
CA GLN A 183 7.39 -6.90 -21.25
C GLN A 183 6.01 -7.55 -21.37
N THR A 184 5.87 -8.57 -22.21
CA THR A 184 4.59 -9.28 -22.40
C THR A 184 4.11 -9.92 -21.09
N LEU A 185 5.00 -10.60 -20.37
CA LEU A 185 4.70 -11.19 -19.06
C LEU A 185 4.22 -10.13 -18.07
N ASN A 186 4.90 -8.98 -18.01
CA ASN A 186 4.51 -7.90 -17.11
C ASN A 186 3.20 -7.22 -17.54
N ARG A 187 2.90 -7.08 -18.84
CA ARG A 187 1.57 -6.63 -19.31
C ARG A 187 0.46 -7.54 -18.78
N VAL A 188 0.63 -8.86 -18.91
CA VAL A 188 -0.34 -9.85 -18.38
C VAL A 188 -0.45 -9.74 -16.86
N HIS A 189 0.67 -9.64 -16.16
CA HIS A 189 0.70 -9.50 -14.71
C HIS A 189 -0.02 -8.23 -14.22
N SER A 190 0.26 -7.08 -14.84
CA SER A 190 -0.37 -5.80 -14.52
C SER A 190 -1.87 -5.82 -14.81
N THR A 191 -2.31 -6.43 -15.90
CA THR A 191 -3.74 -6.63 -16.20
C THR A 191 -4.41 -7.51 -15.15
N PHE A 192 -3.76 -8.60 -14.73
CA PHE A 192 -4.30 -9.45 -13.66
C PHE A 192 -4.43 -8.68 -12.33
N ILE A 193 -3.41 -7.89 -11.97
CA ILE A 193 -3.47 -7.02 -10.78
C ILE A 193 -4.63 -6.04 -10.89
N LEU A 194 -4.82 -5.38 -12.05
CA LEU A 194 -5.93 -4.46 -12.26
C LEU A 194 -7.27 -5.16 -12.04
N ILE A 195 -7.47 -6.36 -12.59
CA ILE A 195 -8.70 -7.15 -12.40
C ILE A 195 -8.92 -7.42 -10.91
N VAL A 196 -7.92 -7.96 -10.20
CA VAL A 196 -8.03 -8.24 -8.76
C VAL A 196 -8.39 -6.98 -7.96
N ILE A 197 -7.84 -5.83 -8.35
CA ILE A 197 -8.08 -4.56 -7.67
C ILE A 197 -9.45 -3.99 -7.99
N SER A 198 -9.89 -4.01 -9.25
CA SER A 198 -11.26 -3.62 -9.61
C SER A 198 -12.29 -4.46 -8.86
N TRP A 199 -12.05 -5.77 -8.72
CA TRP A 199 -12.90 -6.68 -7.96
C TRP A 199 -12.93 -6.39 -6.45
N THR A 200 -11.85 -5.84 -5.88
CA THR A 200 -11.75 -5.59 -4.43
C THR A 200 -12.10 -4.15 -4.03
N VAL A 201 -11.80 -3.17 -4.88
CA VAL A 201 -12.07 -1.74 -4.62
C VAL A 201 -13.52 -1.36 -4.92
N THR A 202 -14.15 -1.94 -5.94
CA THR A 202 -15.54 -1.60 -6.30
C THR A 202 -16.53 -1.90 -5.16
N PRO A 203 -16.48 -3.08 -4.49
CA PRO A 203 -17.31 -3.34 -3.32
C PRO A 203 -17.00 -2.40 -2.15
N LEU A 204 -15.74 -2.02 -1.96
CA LEU A 204 -15.34 -1.10 -0.89
C LEU A 204 -15.93 0.28 -1.10
N LEU A 205 -15.79 0.87 -2.29
CA LEU A 205 -16.34 2.18 -2.61
C LEU A 205 -17.87 2.17 -2.46
N ALA A 206 -18.53 1.11 -2.90
CA ALA A 206 -19.96 0.91 -2.69
C ALA A 206 -20.31 0.87 -1.19
N MET A 207 -19.59 0.08 -0.39
CA MET A 207 -19.81 -0.01 1.06
C MET A 207 -19.57 1.31 1.78
N THR A 208 -18.47 2.02 1.47
CA THR A 208 -18.18 3.34 2.06
C THR A 208 -19.20 4.39 1.64
N GLY A 209 -19.68 4.34 0.39
CA GLY A 209 -20.75 5.21 -0.10
C GLY A 209 -22.06 4.96 0.64
N ILE A 210 -22.46 3.69 0.79
CA ILE A 210 -23.65 3.31 1.57
C ILE A 210 -23.53 3.77 3.03
N PHE A 211 -22.36 3.61 3.65
CA PHE A 211 -22.14 4.04 5.04
C PHE A 211 -22.18 5.56 5.18
N ALA A 212 -21.51 6.29 4.29
CA ALA A 212 -21.53 7.76 4.27
C ALA A 212 -22.95 8.30 4.07
N LEU A 213 -23.73 7.69 3.17
CA LEU A 213 -25.14 8.02 2.97
C LEU A 213 -25.98 7.74 4.24
N LYS A 214 -25.71 6.63 4.95
CA LYS A 214 -26.39 6.29 6.20
C LYS A 214 -26.06 7.27 7.33
N GLU A 215 -24.82 7.72 7.44
CA GLU A 215 -24.41 8.71 8.45
C GLU A 215 -24.96 10.09 8.14
N ALA A 216 -24.89 10.52 6.87
CA ALA A 216 -25.52 11.76 6.41
C ALA A 216 -27.03 11.76 6.70
N GLY A 217 -27.71 10.64 6.44
CA GLY A 217 -29.12 10.45 6.79
C GLY A 217 -29.40 10.59 8.29
N ARG A 218 -28.54 10.04 9.16
CA ARG A 218 -28.65 10.19 10.62
C ARG A 218 -28.45 11.63 11.09
N LEU A 219 -27.47 12.34 10.54
CA LEU A 219 -27.22 13.76 10.86
C LEU A 219 -28.39 14.64 10.42
N LEU A 220 -28.92 14.41 9.21
CA LEU A 220 -30.10 15.12 8.71
C LEU A 220 -31.34 14.83 9.57
N ALA A 221 -31.60 13.56 9.91
CA ALA A 221 -32.72 13.18 10.78
C ALA A 221 -32.62 13.78 12.20
N GLY A 222 -31.42 13.90 12.76
CA GLY A 222 -31.18 14.56 14.04
C GLY A 222 -31.44 16.06 14.02
N THR A 223 -31.18 16.71 12.87
CA THR A 223 -31.37 18.16 12.69
C THR A 223 -32.86 18.52 12.53
N ILE A 224 -33.70 17.59 12.04
CA ILE A 224 -35.14 17.79 11.83
C ILE A 224 -35.96 17.38 13.09
N LYS A 225 -35.50 17.76 14.29
CA LYS A 225 -36.25 17.50 15.55
C LYS A 225 -37.15 18.66 16.00
N SER A 226 -37.30 19.73 15.22
CA SER A 226 -38.30 20.78 15.49
C SER A 226 -39.18 21.07 14.26
N PRO A 227 -40.29 20.34 14.09
CA PRO A 227 -41.21 20.53 12.96
C PRO A 227 -42.26 21.62 13.25
N ARG A 228 -41.87 22.78 13.80
CA ARG A 228 -42.86 23.83 14.11
C ARG A 228 -43.05 24.91 13.05
N HIS A 229 -42.14 25.13 12.10
CA HIS A 229 -42.28 26.29 11.18
C HIS A 229 -41.89 26.10 9.71
N LEU A 230 -41.59 24.90 9.21
CA LEU A 230 -41.21 24.74 7.80
C LEU A 230 -42.45 24.57 6.91
N GLY A 231 -42.82 25.67 6.25
CA GLY A 231 -43.99 25.82 5.38
C GLY A 231 -44.06 24.82 4.22
N ARG A 232 -45.30 24.47 3.89
CA ARG A 232 -45.74 23.62 2.78
C ARG A 232 -45.17 24.16 1.45
N GLY A 233 -44.21 23.48 0.83
CA GLY A 233 -43.71 23.95 -0.47
C GLY A 233 -42.92 22.93 -1.30
N LEU A 234 -41.86 22.31 -0.76
CA LEU A 234 -40.97 21.46 -1.57
C LEU A 234 -40.57 20.10 -0.93
N GLY A 235 -41.00 19.82 0.30
CA GLY A 235 -40.53 18.65 1.06
C GLY A 235 -41.21 17.30 0.75
N ALA A 236 -42.25 17.25 -0.07
CA ALA A 236 -43.08 16.03 -0.16
C ALA A 236 -42.45 14.89 -0.99
N TYR A 237 -41.52 15.19 -1.92
CA TYR A 237 -40.93 14.18 -2.80
C TYR A 237 -39.57 13.66 -2.31
N THR A 238 -38.75 14.50 -1.68
CA THR A 238 -37.46 14.09 -1.10
C THR A 238 -37.62 13.34 0.22
N VAL A 239 -38.65 13.66 1.01
CA VAL A 239 -38.93 12.96 2.28
C VAL A 239 -39.48 11.55 2.04
N LYS A 240 -40.25 11.32 0.96
CA LYS A 240 -40.87 10.01 0.70
C LYS A 240 -39.87 8.92 0.26
N ALA A 241 -38.84 9.29 -0.48
CA ALA A 241 -37.73 8.39 -0.83
C ALA A 241 -36.82 8.11 0.38
N LEU A 242 -36.68 9.09 1.27
CA LEU A 242 -35.92 8.96 2.51
C LEU A 242 -36.67 8.11 3.55
N ASP A 243 -38.00 8.23 3.64
CA ASP A 243 -38.86 7.41 4.50
C ASP A 243 -38.88 5.94 4.08
N LEU A 244 -38.80 5.65 2.77
CA LEU A 244 -38.68 4.28 2.23
C LEU A 244 -37.30 3.64 2.51
N LEU A 245 -36.26 4.45 2.67
CA LEU A 245 -34.90 4.00 3.04
C LEU A 245 -34.66 3.95 4.56
N LEU A 246 -35.47 4.67 5.36
CA LEU A 246 -35.34 4.80 6.81
C LEU A 246 -36.45 4.12 7.63
N ALA A 247 -37.39 3.42 6.98
CA ALA A 247 -38.44 2.68 7.68
C ALA A 247 -37.86 1.49 8.47
N GLU A 248 -37.48 1.71 9.73
CA GLU A 248 -37.36 0.65 10.74
C GLU A 248 -38.76 0.30 11.30
N PRO A 249 -39.01 -1.00 11.61
CA PRO A 249 -40.27 -1.45 12.17
C PRO A 249 -40.45 -0.93 13.60
N SER A 250 -41.50 -0.15 13.80
CA SER A 250 -41.82 0.50 15.07
C SER A 250 -42.20 -0.51 16.17
N LYS A 251 -41.45 -0.50 17.27
CA LYS A 251 -41.95 -0.87 18.61
C LYS A 251 -41.48 0.18 19.64
N PRO A 252 -42.37 0.62 20.56
CA PRO A 252 -42.07 1.71 21.47
C PRO A 252 -41.15 1.27 22.62
N ALA A 253 -40.23 2.17 22.98
CA ALA A 253 -39.22 2.00 24.01
C ALA A 253 -39.79 2.31 25.41
N ALA A 254 -39.77 1.31 26.29
CA ALA A 254 -39.80 1.50 27.73
C ALA A 254 -38.38 1.34 28.29
N SER A 255 -37.88 2.42 28.93
CA SER A 255 -36.77 2.51 29.88
C SER A 255 -35.56 1.56 29.67
N GLN A 256 -34.53 2.04 28.98
CA GLN A 256 -33.23 1.37 28.93
C GLN A 256 -32.13 2.24 29.55
N THR A 257 -31.84 1.90 30.80
CA THR A 257 -30.75 2.37 31.63
C THR A 257 -29.40 2.20 30.92
N ARG A 258 -28.50 3.17 31.09
CA ARG A 258 -27.10 3.16 30.62
C ARG A 258 -26.44 1.80 30.86
N ARG A 259 -26.39 0.96 29.83
CA ARG A 259 -25.40 -0.11 29.67
C ARG A 259 -24.54 0.25 28.46
N THR A 260 -23.26 0.36 28.74
CA THR A 260 -22.16 0.55 27.81
C THR A 260 -22.24 -0.45 26.64
N VAL A 261 -22.33 0.11 25.43
CA VAL A 261 -21.81 -0.35 24.13
C VAL A 261 -21.68 -1.88 24.00
N GLY A 262 -22.82 -2.51 23.74
CA GLY A 262 -22.96 -3.89 23.25
C GLY A 262 -24.19 -3.95 22.36
N LEU A 263 -24.19 -3.18 21.27
CA LEU A 263 -25.34 -2.97 20.38
C LEU A 263 -24.99 -3.38 18.94
N TYR A 264 -24.29 -4.50 18.80
CA TYR A 264 -24.51 -5.35 17.64
C TYR A 264 -25.58 -6.37 18.00
N ASP A 265 -26.64 -6.27 17.22
CA ASP A 265 -27.96 -6.86 17.35
C ASP A 265 -27.96 -8.34 17.80
N ASP A 266 -28.65 -8.58 18.92
CA ASP A 266 -28.93 -9.90 19.49
C ASP A 266 -29.68 -10.79 18.47
N PHE A 267 -30.32 -10.19 17.47
CA PHE A 267 -30.97 -10.88 16.36
C PHE A 267 -29.98 -11.58 15.42
N PHE A 268 -28.88 -10.91 15.03
CA PHE A 268 -27.86 -11.51 14.16
C PHE A 268 -27.15 -12.65 14.89
N ARG A 269 -26.94 -12.47 16.21
CA ARG A 269 -26.33 -13.48 17.08
C ARG A 269 -27.23 -14.71 17.31
N ARG A 270 -28.56 -14.54 17.42
CA ARG A 270 -29.46 -15.68 17.70
C ARG A 270 -29.87 -16.46 16.45
N LYS A 271 -30.06 -15.81 15.29
CA LYS A 271 -30.55 -16.48 14.07
C LYS A 271 -29.47 -16.85 13.07
N VAL A 272 -28.44 -16.03 12.89
CA VAL A 272 -27.38 -16.30 11.90
C VAL A 272 -26.21 -17.02 12.54
N SER A 273 -25.84 -16.68 13.79
CA SER A 273 -24.63 -17.23 14.41
C SER A 273 -24.60 -18.73 14.68
N PRO A 274 -25.67 -19.50 14.99
CA PRO A 274 -25.47 -20.91 15.30
C PRO A 274 -25.04 -21.74 14.08
N THR A 275 -25.49 -21.37 12.88
CA THR A 275 -25.11 -22.03 11.62
C THR A 275 -23.80 -21.47 11.09
N PHE A 276 -23.59 -20.14 11.20
CA PHE A 276 -22.33 -19.50 10.82
C PHE A 276 -21.18 -19.90 11.76
N ASP A 277 -21.39 -19.94 13.07
CA ASP A 277 -20.43 -20.43 14.06
C ASP A 277 -20.14 -21.91 13.85
N LYS A 278 -21.11 -22.76 13.51
CA LYS A 278 -20.79 -24.17 13.21
C LYS A 278 -19.95 -24.30 11.94
N ALA A 279 -20.22 -23.49 10.91
CA ALA A 279 -19.42 -23.46 9.67
C ALA A 279 -18.02 -22.85 9.87
N PHE A 280 -17.85 -21.86 10.77
CA PHE A 280 -16.58 -21.18 11.03
C PHE A 280 -15.77 -21.78 12.21
N LYS A 281 -16.42 -22.34 13.23
CA LYS A 281 -15.75 -23.03 14.36
C LYS A 281 -15.05 -24.31 13.91
N LEU A 282 -15.43 -24.87 12.76
CA LEU A 282 -14.75 -26.04 12.18
C LEU A 282 -13.33 -25.74 11.65
N ARG A 283 -12.79 -24.51 11.74
CA ARG A 283 -11.48 -24.21 11.13
C ARG A 283 -10.52 -23.28 11.87
N THR A 284 -10.65 -23.10 13.18
CA THR A 284 -9.61 -22.40 13.97
C THR A 284 -9.25 -23.12 15.27
N THR A 285 -8.91 -24.41 15.18
CA THR A 285 -8.06 -25.03 16.21
C THR A 285 -6.69 -24.36 16.17
N GLY A 286 -6.13 -24.03 17.35
CA GLY A 286 -5.02 -23.08 17.55
C GLY A 286 -3.73 -23.30 16.74
N SER A 287 -3.56 -24.46 16.10
CA SER A 287 -2.48 -24.78 15.15
C SER A 287 -2.33 -23.74 14.02
N GLY A 288 -3.44 -23.19 13.50
CA GLY A 288 -3.40 -22.25 12.39
C GLY A 288 -2.88 -20.84 12.73
N ARG A 289 -2.88 -20.43 14.00
CA ARG A 289 -2.39 -19.10 14.42
C ARG A 289 -0.86 -19.05 14.46
N VAL A 290 -0.23 -20.10 14.96
CA VAL A 290 1.25 -20.19 15.06
C VAL A 290 1.87 -20.27 13.66
N SER A 291 1.31 -21.07 12.75
CA SER A 291 1.80 -21.13 11.37
C SER A 291 1.71 -19.76 10.66
N ARG A 292 0.59 -19.04 10.79
CA ARG A 292 0.46 -17.70 10.19
C ARG A 292 1.40 -16.66 10.80
N ALA A 293 1.75 -16.79 12.09
CA ALA A 293 2.67 -15.87 12.76
C ALA A 293 4.11 -15.98 12.25
N PHE A 294 4.55 -17.15 11.77
CA PHE A 294 5.93 -17.38 11.31
C PHE A 294 6.08 -17.44 9.79
N THR A 295 5.15 -18.05 9.06
CA THR A 295 5.28 -18.24 7.61
C THR A 295 5.20 -16.91 6.86
N PHE A 296 4.35 -15.98 7.31
CA PHE A 296 4.13 -14.71 6.63
C PHE A 296 5.32 -13.74 6.74
N PRO A 297 5.93 -13.50 7.92
CA PRO A 297 7.14 -12.68 8.04
C PRO A 297 8.34 -13.22 7.25
N PHE A 298 8.49 -14.55 7.18
CA PHE A 298 9.57 -15.17 6.42
C PHE A 298 9.44 -14.90 4.91
N PHE A 299 8.26 -15.16 4.33
CA PHE A 299 7.98 -14.87 2.92
C PHE A 299 8.22 -13.40 2.59
N GLN A 300 7.88 -12.52 3.53
CA GLN A 300 8.20 -11.11 3.39
C GLN A 300 9.70 -10.90 3.38
N LEU A 301 10.48 -11.30 4.39
CA LEU A 301 11.93 -11.11 4.35
C LEU A 301 12.57 -11.61 3.04
N LEU A 302 12.13 -12.77 2.53
CA LEU A 302 12.52 -13.26 1.20
C LEU A 302 12.18 -12.28 0.07
N TRP A 303 10.99 -11.69 0.06
CA TRP A 303 10.61 -10.69 -0.91
C TRP A 303 11.45 -9.40 -0.84
N LEU A 304 11.90 -8.98 0.35
CA LEU A 304 12.76 -7.78 0.48
C LEU A 304 14.14 -8.07 -0.10
N VAL A 305 14.68 -9.25 0.23
CA VAL A 305 15.90 -9.76 -0.37
C VAL A 305 15.74 -9.85 -1.90
N TRP A 306 14.61 -10.35 -2.37
CA TRP A 306 14.30 -10.44 -3.79
C TRP A 306 14.33 -9.08 -4.48
N ILE A 307 13.67 -8.05 -3.93
CA ILE A 307 13.70 -6.69 -4.48
C ILE A 307 15.13 -6.14 -4.48
N ALA A 308 15.85 -6.27 -3.36
CA ALA A 308 17.21 -5.78 -3.26
C ALA A 308 18.11 -6.40 -4.32
N VAL A 309 18.10 -7.74 -4.44
CA VAL A 309 18.85 -8.47 -5.47
C VAL A 309 18.42 -8.04 -6.88
N SER A 310 17.12 -7.86 -7.13
CA SER A 310 16.61 -7.41 -8.43
C SER A 310 17.17 -6.04 -8.82
N VAL A 311 17.10 -5.07 -7.90
CA VAL A 311 17.56 -3.69 -8.12
C VAL A 311 19.08 -3.65 -8.31
N GLU A 312 19.84 -4.28 -7.43
CA GLU A 312 21.32 -4.30 -7.53
C GLU A 312 21.78 -4.99 -8.82
N SER A 313 21.13 -6.09 -9.19
CA SER A 313 21.46 -6.82 -10.43
C SER A 313 21.20 -5.95 -11.66
N MET A 314 20.07 -5.25 -11.74
CA MET A 314 19.78 -4.35 -12.87
C MET A 314 20.79 -3.20 -12.95
N ILE A 315 21.23 -2.62 -11.82
CA ILE A 315 22.25 -1.58 -11.81
C ILE A 315 23.59 -2.10 -12.36
N VAL A 316 24.01 -3.28 -11.90
CA VAL A 316 25.28 -3.90 -12.33
C VAL A 316 25.22 -4.33 -13.80
N TRP A 317 24.17 -5.02 -14.23
CA TRP A 317 24.03 -5.55 -15.58
C TRP A 317 23.90 -4.46 -16.64
N ASN A 318 23.29 -3.32 -16.30
CA ASN A 318 23.19 -2.17 -17.19
C ASN A 318 24.32 -1.15 -17.00
N SER A 319 25.32 -1.47 -16.17
CA SER A 319 26.50 -0.61 -15.93
C SER A 319 26.15 0.84 -15.55
N ILE A 320 25.09 1.03 -14.76
CA ILE A 320 24.59 2.35 -14.36
C ILE A 320 25.60 3.02 -13.41
N LYS A 321 26.04 4.24 -13.73
CA LYS A 321 26.98 5.04 -12.91
C LYS A 321 26.28 6.18 -12.19
N GLY A 322 26.93 6.77 -11.20
CA GLY A 322 26.40 7.91 -10.42
C GLY A 322 25.34 7.55 -9.38
N VAL A 323 24.90 6.29 -9.33
CA VAL A 323 23.86 5.80 -8.40
C VAL A 323 24.43 5.07 -7.19
N SER A 324 25.73 4.81 -7.16
CA SER A 324 26.42 4.15 -6.04
C SER A 324 27.04 5.12 -5.04
N ASP A 325 27.08 6.42 -5.37
CA ASP A 325 27.67 7.45 -4.53
C ASP A 325 26.59 8.21 -3.76
N LEU A 326 26.91 8.65 -2.54
CA LEU A 326 26.04 9.44 -1.67
C LEU A 326 26.23 10.96 -1.88
N THR A 327 26.20 11.41 -3.13
CA THR A 327 26.45 12.82 -3.48
C THR A 327 25.16 13.66 -3.50
N GLY A 328 24.02 13.05 -3.79
CA GLY A 328 22.72 13.73 -3.86
C GLY A 328 22.12 13.99 -2.47
N SER A 329 21.62 15.21 -2.23
CA SER A 329 20.95 15.56 -0.98
C SER A 329 19.67 14.76 -0.76
N GLY A 330 18.92 14.47 -1.84
CA GLY A 330 17.72 13.63 -1.80
C GLY A 330 18.02 12.23 -1.27
N GLN A 331 19.14 11.65 -1.67
CA GLN A 331 19.60 10.33 -1.20
C GLN A 331 19.93 10.30 0.28
N VAL A 332 20.64 11.33 0.77
CA VAL A 332 21.03 11.42 2.18
C VAL A 332 19.80 11.56 3.07
N ILE A 333 18.83 12.40 2.66
CA ILE A 333 17.56 12.56 3.38
C ILE A 333 16.79 11.23 3.44
N ALA A 334 16.68 10.53 2.31
CA ALA A 334 16.03 9.22 2.24
C ALA A 334 16.66 8.21 3.21
N MET A 335 17.99 8.14 3.21
CA MET A 335 18.76 7.24 4.06
C MET A 335 18.56 7.54 5.54
N ILE A 336 18.63 8.82 5.94
CA ILE A 336 18.46 9.23 7.34
C ILE A 336 17.06 8.91 7.85
N ILE A 337 16.02 9.20 7.06
CA ILE A 337 14.64 8.88 7.45
C ILE A 337 14.46 7.36 7.55
N GLY A 338 15.02 6.61 6.61
CA GLY A 338 15.00 5.15 6.60
C GLY A 338 15.63 4.51 7.84
N LEU A 339 16.88 4.86 8.09
CA LEU A 339 17.65 4.35 9.23
C LEU A 339 17.10 4.86 10.56
N GLY A 340 16.61 6.10 10.62
CA GLY A 340 15.97 6.66 11.81
C GLY A 340 14.73 5.87 12.23
N ASN A 341 13.86 5.55 11.27
CA ASN A 341 12.67 4.72 11.53
C ASN A 341 13.06 3.31 12.00
N LEU A 342 14.10 2.71 11.40
CA LEU A 342 14.62 1.41 11.81
C LEU A 342 15.18 1.46 13.23
N GLY A 343 16.02 2.46 13.55
CA GLY A 343 16.59 2.66 14.88
C GLY A 343 15.52 2.83 15.96
N GLN A 344 14.51 3.68 15.71
CA GLN A 344 13.37 3.84 16.63
C GLN A 344 12.63 2.52 16.87
N THR A 345 12.41 1.75 15.81
CA THR A 345 11.74 0.45 15.90
C THR A 345 12.57 -0.56 16.70
N LEU A 346 13.89 -0.59 16.50
CA LEU A 346 14.79 -1.48 17.22
C LEU A 346 14.88 -1.11 18.71
N ILE A 347 14.89 0.19 19.05
CA ILE A 347 14.84 0.66 20.44
C ILE A 347 13.52 0.26 21.09
N ALA A 348 12.39 0.44 20.40
CA ALA A 348 11.09 0.01 20.89
C ALA A 348 11.06 -1.51 21.12
N MET A 349 11.63 -2.29 20.20
CA MET A 349 11.74 -3.75 20.32
C MET A 349 12.57 -4.13 21.53
N TYR A 350 13.75 -3.54 21.70
CA TYR A 350 14.64 -3.79 22.83
C TYR A 350 13.95 -3.49 24.17
N ASN A 351 13.29 -2.33 24.29
CA ASN A 351 12.56 -1.96 25.49
C ASN A 351 11.45 -2.96 25.79
N LYS A 352 10.75 -3.45 24.76
CA LYS A 352 9.69 -4.45 24.93
C LYS A 352 10.23 -5.80 25.39
N VAL A 353 11.32 -6.27 24.78
CA VAL A 353 11.99 -7.52 25.19
C VAL A 353 12.49 -7.40 26.63
N ARG A 354 13.09 -6.27 27.01
CA ARG A 354 13.54 -6.00 28.37
C ARG A 354 12.38 -6.00 29.37
N GLU A 355 11.22 -5.46 29.01
CA GLU A 355 9.99 -5.49 29.81
C GLU A 355 9.50 -6.92 30.03
N ILE A 356 9.56 -7.77 28.99
CA ILE A 356 9.19 -9.19 29.06
C ILE A 356 10.12 -9.95 30.00
N ILE A 357 11.43 -9.74 29.89
CA ILE A 357 12.42 -10.41 30.75
C ILE A 357 12.26 -10.00 32.21
N LYS A 358 11.96 -8.73 32.49
CA LYS A 358 11.75 -8.24 33.87
C LYS A 358 10.45 -8.73 34.50
N ASN A 359 9.39 -8.93 33.71
CA ASN A 359 8.06 -9.27 34.20
C ASN A 359 7.49 -10.53 33.51
N PRO A 360 8.11 -11.71 33.67
CA PRO A 360 7.73 -12.92 32.93
C PRO A 360 6.27 -13.34 33.19
N GLY A 361 5.74 -13.09 34.40
CA GLY A 361 4.37 -13.46 34.78
C GLY A 361 3.26 -12.72 34.02
N THR A 362 3.52 -11.53 33.47
CA THR A 362 2.50 -10.73 32.78
C THR A 362 2.22 -11.24 31.36
N TYR A 363 3.16 -11.96 30.74
CA TYR A 363 3.10 -12.32 29.32
C TYR A 363 2.51 -13.69 29.02
N VAL A 364 2.46 -14.59 30.01
CA VAL A 364 1.75 -15.88 29.88
C VAL A 364 0.26 -15.64 29.55
N PHE A 365 -0.32 -14.55 30.05
CA PHE A 365 -1.72 -14.18 29.84
C PHE A 365 -2.02 -13.57 28.45
N LEU A 366 -1.00 -13.03 27.76
CA LEU A 366 -1.13 -12.40 26.44
C LEU A 366 -0.96 -13.40 25.30
N LEU A 367 -0.27 -14.51 25.53
CA LEU A 367 -0.14 -15.60 24.54
C LEU A 367 -1.31 -16.60 24.61
N SER A 368 -2.11 -16.58 25.68
CA SER A 368 -3.24 -17.48 25.90
C SER A 368 -4.59 -16.98 25.39
N ASN A 369 -4.69 -15.71 24.94
CA ASN A 369 -5.89 -15.10 24.34
C ASN A 369 -5.63 -14.77 22.86
#